data_AF-A0A087VIA4-F1
#
_entry.id   AF-A0A087VIA4-F1
#
_cell.length_a   1.000
_cell.length_b   1.000
_cell.length_c   1.000
_cell.angle_alpha   90.00
_cell.angle_beta   90.00
_cell.angle_gamma   90.00
#
_symmetry.space_group_name_H-M   'P 1'
#
loop_
_entity.id
_entity.type
_entity.pdbx_description
1 polymer ?
#
loop_
_entity_poly.entity_id
_entity_poly.type
_entity_poly.pdbx_seq_one_letter_code
_entity_poly.pdbx_strand_id
1 'polypeptide(L)'
;LFNKGAIDALFNLVPPATALGSCFTFLPQEGRILPDELQVIRISFSSTILGQFTEEFRFSVDGSPEPVTLTIRGCVIGPTFHFNVPSLRFGDVSFGFPRTLSCRLTNTSLVPMTFNLRIPGDGSGEPSVTSFVQLSDNAHPSRRKGAQGPVKPTEFTIVPCRGTIRSQGFLDIQVTLCSNTVKKYELALVVDVDGVGEEVLALLLTARCVVPLLQVLNPVMTFGRCFLKYPYQQMLTLVNDSDLPGCYEVLPQEREEEEEDAVWYSSPMPHGIIQPRSSVEVPFTLEAQVVGEHDT
;
A
#
# COMPACT_ATOMS: atom_id res chain seq x y z
N LEU A 1 50.35 17.02 1.21
CA LEU A 1 51.35 17.39 2.23
C LEU A 1 52.58 17.93 1.51
N PHE A 2 53.17 19.02 1.98
CA PHE A 2 54.35 19.63 1.36
C PHE A 2 55.44 19.79 2.41
N ASN A 3 56.64 19.26 2.15
CA ASN A 3 57.74 19.32 3.10
C ASN A 3 58.61 20.55 2.82
N LYS A 4 58.46 21.60 3.65
CA LYS A 4 59.31 22.81 3.64
C LYS A 4 60.52 22.69 4.58
N GLY A 5 60.70 21.55 5.22
CA GLY A 5 61.81 21.29 6.13
C GLY A 5 63.08 20.92 5.37
N ALA A 6 64.22 21.07 6.05
CA ALA A 6 65.53 20.70 5.51
C ALA A 6 65.85 19.20 5.62
N ILE A 7 64.94 18.41 6.20
CA ILE A 7 65.08 16.96 6.40
C ILE A 7 63.83 16.24 5.91
N ASP A 8 63.98 14.94 5.67
CA ASP A 8 62.91 14.07 5.23
C ASP A 8 61.80 13.96 6.29
N ALA A 9 60.55 14.10 5.86
CA ALA A 9 59.37 14.01 6.70
C ALA A 9 58.71 12.65 6.52
N LEU A 10 58.83 11.77 7.52
CA LEU A 10 58.02 10.56 7.62
C LEU A 10 56.67 10.94 8.21
N PHE A 11 55.58 10.59 7.52
CA PHE A 11 54.23 10.86 8.00
C PHE A 11 53.41 9.59 8.13
N ASN A 12 52.47 9.59 9.07
CA ASN A 12 51.42 8.58 9.19
C ASN A 12 50.09 9.23 9.61
N LEU A 13 49.00 8.78 9.02
CA LEU A 13 47.65 9.19 9.38
C LEU A 13 47.28 8.56 10.73
N VAL A 14 46.86 9.39 11.68
CA VAL A 14 46.26 8.93 12.93
C VAL A 14 44.88 8.36 12.62
N PRO A 15 44.55 7.14 13.08
CA PRO A 15 43.25 6.54 12.83
C PRO A 15 42.08 7.43 13.29
N PRO A 16 41.00 7.55 12.49
CA PRO A 16 39.85 8.35 12.85
C PRO A 16 39.15 7.78 14.10
N ALA A 17 38.70 8.68 15.00
CA ALA A 17 38.08 8.30 16.26
C ALA A 17 36.53 8.24 16.20
N THR A 18 35.93 8.82 15.16
CA THR A 18 34.47 8.91 14.99
C THR A 18 33.98 7.88 13.97
N ALA A 19 32.71 7.49 14.09
CA ALA A 19 32.07 6.60 13.13
C ALA A 19 32.06 7.20 11.71
N LEU A 20 31.85 8.52 11.61
CA LEU A 20 31.86 9.22 10.32
C LEU A 20 33.27 9.41 9.77
N GLY A 21 34.26 9.68 10.63
CA GLY A 21 35.67 9.75 10.25
C GLY A 21 36.15 8.43 9.63
N SER A 22 35.61 7.30 10.11
CA SER A 22 35.87 5.97 9.54
C SER A 22 35.28 5.75 8.15
N CYS A 23 34.40 6.65 7.67
CA CYS A 23 33.88 6.66 6.30
C CYS A 23 34.83 7.33 5.29
N PHE A 24 35.94 7.92 5.76
CA PHE A 24 36.97 8.50 4.91
C PHE A 24 38.12 7.52 4.69
N THR A 25 38.60 7.45 3.46
CA THR A 25 39.81 6.69 3.10
C THR A 25 40.85 7.64 2.52
N PHE A 26 42.07 7.54 3.02
CA PHE A 26 43.22 8.34 2.61
C PHE A 26 44.24 7.42 1.93
N LEU A 27 44.77 7.82 0.79
CA LEU A 27 45.79 7.05 0.06
C LEU A 27 46.88 7.99 -0.47
N PRO A 28 48.17 7.79 -0.10
CA PRO A 28 48.65 6.87 0.93
C PRO A 28 48.29 7.33 2.36
N GLN A 29 48.30 6.41 3.34
CA GLN A 29 48.08 6.73 4.76
C GLN A 29 49.38 7.08 5.48
N GLU A 30 50.50 6.51 5.03
CA GLU A 30 51.85 6.78 5.52
C GLU A 30 52.81 6.96 4.34
N GLY A 31 53.96 7.58 4.59
CA GLY A 31 54.98 7.75 3.56
C GLY A 31 56.13 8.64 3.99
N ARG A 32 57.04 8.90 3.04
CA ARG A 32 58.20 9.77 3.22
C ARG A 32 58.16 10.89 2.18
N ILE A 33 58.39 12.11 2.63
CA ILE A 33 58.44 13.31 1.77
C ILE A 33 59.84 13.91 1.90
N LEU A 34 60.60 13.96 0.81
CA LEU A 34 61.92 14.59 0.79
C LEU A 34 61.81 16.12 0.96
N PRO A 35 62.90 16.82 1.31
CA PRO A 35 62.92 18.28 1.34
C PRO A 35 62.45 18.88 0.02
N ASP A 36 61.60 19.92 0.10
CA ASP A 36 60.99 20.62 -1.04
C ASP A 36 60.12 19.76 -1.97
N GLU A 37 59.78 18.53 -1.57
CA GLU A 37 58.88 17.64 -2.31
C GLU A 37 57.43 17.69 -1.79
N LEU A 38 56.51 17.26 -2.67
CA LEU A 38 55.07 17.24 -2.42
C LEU A 38 54.50 15.82 -2.51
N GLN A 39 53.72 15.44 -1.51
CA GLN A 39 52.92 14.22 -1.51
C GLN A 39 51.43 14.56 -1.69
N VAL A 40 50.83 14.06 -2.76
CA VAL A 40 49.38 14.10 -2.97
C VAL A 40 48.74 13.01 -2.12
N ILE A 41 47.73 13.36 -1.33
CA ILE A 41 46.89 12.41 -0.57
C ILE A 41 45.51 12.39 -1.24
N ARG A 42 45.12 11.24 -1.79
CA ARG A 42 43.78 11.03 -2.32
C ARG A 42 42.83 10.72 -1.17
N ILE A 43 41.73 11.45 -1.11
CA ILE A 43 40.70 11.30 -0.09
C ILE A 43 39.42 10.81 -0.78
N SER A 44 38.85 9.71 -0.30
CA SER A 44 37.51 9.25 -0.73
C SER A 44 36.59 9.16 0.48
N PHE A 45 35.32 9.49 0.29
CA PHE A 45 34.32 9.53 1.35
C PHE A 45 33.05 8.80 0.91
N SER A 46 32.53 7.92 1.75
CA SER A 46 31.26 7.22 1.52
C SER A 46 30.61 6.90 2.86
N SER A 47 29.50 7.56 3.18
CA SER A 47 28.78 7.37 4.43
C SER A 47 27.28 7.24 4.22
N THR A 48 26.62 6.48 5.09
CA THR A 48 25.17 6.42 5.25
C THR A 48 24.67 7.25 6.44
N ILE A 49 25.58 7.90 7.19
CA ILE A 49 25.24 8.72 8.35
C ILE A 49 24.84 10.11 7.85
N LEU A 50 23.57 10.46 7.97
CA LEU A 50 23.02 11.74 7.54
C LEU A 50 23.38 12.89 8.49
N GLY A 51 23.40 14.11 7.96
CA GLY A 51 23.53 15.34 8.74
C GLY A 51 24.81 16.12 8.48
N GLN A 52 24.91 17.27 9.15
CA GLN A 52 26.10 18.10 9.11
C GLN A 52 27.25 17.44 9.88
N PHE A 53 28.46 17.60 9.37
CA PHE A 53 29.64 17.07 10.03
C PHE A 53 30.83 18.01 9.93
N THR A 54 31.74 17.84 10.89
CA THR A 54 33.08 18.44 10.92
C THR A 54 34.01 17.38 11.49
N GLU A 55 34.89 16.85 10.65
CA GLU A 55 35.85 15.81 11.03
C GLU A 55 37.27 16.37 10.95
N GLU A 56 38.11 16.02 11.93
CA GLU A 56 39.52 16.38 11.97
C GLU A 56 40.39 15.14 11.79
N PHE A 57 41.23 15.17 10.76
CA PHE A 57 42.21 14.13 10.47
C PHE A 57 43.60 14.65 10.78
N ARG A 58 44.40 13.87 11.51
CA ARG A 58 45.72 14.28 11.98
C ARG A 58 46.78 13.41 11.33
N PHE A 59 47.80 14.04 10.73
CA PHE A 59 48.99 13.37 10.23
C PHE A 59 50.11 13.60 11.25
N SER A 60 50.55 12.51 11.88
CA SER A 60 51.77 12.52 12.68
C SER A 60 52.95 12.64 11.72
N VAL A 61 53.88 13.55 11.99
CA VAL A 61 55.10 13.73 11.20
C VAL A 61 56.29 13.64 12.13
N ASP A 62 57.23 12.76 11.83
CA ASP A 62 58.42 12.56 12.66
C ASP A 62 59.22 13.87 12.77
N GLY A 63 59.59 14.23 14.00
CA GLY A 63 60.29 15.48 14.30
C GLY A 63 59.38 16.71 14.46
N SER A 64 58.08 16.62 14.20
CA SER A 64 57.10 17.67 14.51
C SER A 64 56.42 17.41 15.86
N PRO A 65 56.46 18.36 16.82
CA PRO A 65 55.78 18.18 18.11
C PRO A 65 54.26 18.23 17.99
N GLU A 66 53.73 18.92 16.97
CA GLU A 66 52.30 19.00 16.70
C GLU A 66 51.96 18.30 15.37
N PRO A 67 50.89 17.48 15.34
CA PRO A 67 50.46 16.82 14.11
C PRO A 67 49.83 17.82 13.14
N VAL A 68 50.00 17.57 11.85
CA VAL A 68 49.34 18.36 10.80
C VAL A 68 47.86 17.99 10.76
N THR A 69 46.97 18.96 10.98
CA THR A 69 45.52 18.72 11.04
C THR A 69 44.82 19.17 9.76
N LEU A 70 43.98 18.30 9.21
CA LEU A 70 43.06 18.56 8.11
C LEU A 70 41.63 18.50 8.65
N THR A 71 40.90 19.61 8.56
CA THR A 71 39.48 19.67 8.90
C THR A 71 38.63 19.54 7.64
N ILE A 72 37.73 18.57 7.60
CA ILE A 72 36.75 18.38 6.51
C ILE A 72 35.36 18.66 7.07
N ARG A 73 34.61 19.52 6.37
CA ARG A 73 33.23 19.89 6.74
C ARG A 73 32.29 19.57 5.60
N GLY A 74 31.08 19.15 5.92
CA GLY A 74 30.08 18.83 4.91
C GLY A 74 28.71 18.54 5.53
N CYS A 75 27.79 18.12 4.67
CA CYS A 75 26.47 17.65 5.05
C CYS A 75 26.13 16.43 4.20
N VAL A 76 25.88 15.29 4.84
CA VAL A 76 25.40 14.10 4.15
C VAL A 76 23.88 14.18 4.08
N ILE A 77 23.33 14.15 2.87
CA ILE A 77 21.90 14.12 2.62
C ILE A 77 21.52 12.82 1.93
N GLY A 78 20.31 12.32 2.19
CA GLY A 78 19.72 11.23 1.41
C GLY A 78 19.30 11.72 0.01
N PRO A 79 18.89 10.80 -0.88
CA PRO A 79 18.23 11.16 -2.11
C PRO A 79 17.03 12.08 -1.84
N THR A 80 16.89 13.15 -2.62
CA THR A 80 15.71 14.00 -2.63
C THR A 80 14.68 13.46 -3.61
N PHE A 81 13.41 13.45 -3.23
CA PHE A 81 12.32 12.93 -4.04
C PHE A 81 10.97 13.49 -3.59
N HIS A 82 9.95 13.33 -4.43
CA HIS A 82 8.58 13.77 -4.11
C HIS A 82 7.53 12.97 -4.90
N PHE A 83 6.28 13.01 -4.42
CA PHE A 83 5.12 12.61 -5.20
C PHE A 83 4.59 13.79 -6.03
N ASN A 84 4.10 13.51 -7.24
CA ASN A 84 3.48 14.54 -8.10
C ASN A 84 2.10 15.03 -7.61
N VAL A 85 1.52 14.37 -6.61
CA VAL A 85 0.22 14.70 -6.02
C VAL A 85 0.35 14.81 -4.50
N PRO A 86 -0.45 15.66 -3.83
CA PRO A 86 -0.40 15.82 -2.38
C PRO A 86 -1.14 14.70 -1.62
N SER A 87 -2.04 13.97 -2.29
CA SER A 87 -2.84 12.90 -1.70
C SER A 87 -3.51 12.04 -2.79
N LEU A 88 -3.80 10.78 -2.49
CA LEU A 88 -4.71 9.95 -3.28
C LEU A 88 -6.10 9.93 -2.63
N ARG A 89 -7.10 10.50 -3.31
CA ARG A 89 -8.48 10.56 -2.86
C ARG A 89 -9.33 9.60 -3.68
N PHE A 90 -9.60 8.42 -3.13
CA PHE A 90 -10.41 7.40 -3.79
C PHE A 90 -11.88 7.81 -3.89
N GLY A 91 -12.34 8.68 -2.98
CA GLY A 91 -13.75 9.03 -2.86
C GLY A 91 -14.56 7.86 -2.31
N ASP A 92 -15.78 7.70 -2.82
CA ASP A 92 -16.61 6.55 -2.46
C ASP A 92 -16.18 5.33 -3.29
N VAL A 93 -15.96 4.20 -2.61
CA VAL A 93 -15.60 2.92 -3.19
C VAL A 93 -16.65 1.90 -2.75
N SER A 94 -17.14 1.09 -3.67
CA SER A 94 -18.12 0.06 -3.32
C SER A 94 -17.46 -1.12 -2.61
N PHE A 95 -18.14 -1.67 -1.61
CA PHE A 95 -17.71 -2.86 -0.89
C PHE A 95 -17.39 -4.02 -1.85
N GLY A 96 -16.17 -4.55 -1.76
CA GLY A 96 -15.68 -5.67 -2.58
C GLY A 96 -15.34 -5.31 -4.03
N PHE A 97 -15.42 -4.04 -4.42
CA PHE A 97 -15.06 -3.59 -5.77
C PHE A 97 -13.73 -2.82 -5.77
N PRO A 98 -12.70 -3.31 -6.48
CA PRO A 98 -11.40 -2.65 -6.50
C PRO A 98 -11.46 -1.31 -7.24
N ARG A 99 -10.81 -0.29 -6.68
CA ARG A 99 -10.58 1.01 -7.32
C ARG A 99 -9.10 1.35 -7.30
N THR A 100 -8.54 1.68 -8.46
CA THR A 100 -7.12 2.01 -8.62
C THR A 100 -6.93 3.49 -8.90
N LEU A 101 -6.00 4.11 -8.18
CA LEU A 101 -5.48 5.44 -8.49
C LEU A 101 -3.97 5.35 -8.76
N SER A 102 -3.41 6.40 -9.36
CA SER A 102 -1.97 6.46 -9.65
C SER A 102 -1.33 7.75 -9.13
N CYS A 103 -0.10 7.63 -8.67
CA CYS A 103 0.80 8.75 -8.40
C CYS A 103 2.17 8.47 -9.03
N ARG A 104 2.99 9.52 -9.15
CA ARG A 104 4.36 9.43 -9.64
C ARG A 104 5.32 9.79 -8.53
N LEU A 105 6.28 8.89 -8.26
CA LEU A 105 7.41 9.15 -7.38
C LEU A 105 8.60 9.60 -8.24
N THR A 106 9.09 10.81 -7.99
CA THR A 106 10.17 11.43 -8.78
C THR A 106 11.42 11.56 -7.91
N ASN A 107 12.51 10.93 -8.33
CA ASN A 107 13.83 11.11 -7.73
C ASN A 107 14.47 12.37 -8.30
N THR A 108 14.64 13.40 -7.48
CA THR A 108 15.27 14.67 -7.85
C THR A 108 16.75 14.72 -7.49
N SER A 109 17.32 13.63 -6.98
CA SER A 109 18.73 13.54 -6.64
C SER A 109 19.61 13.12 -7.83
N LEU A 110 20.91 13.32 -7.69
CA LEU A 110 21.93 12.92 -8.66
C LEU A 110 22.37 11.46 -8.48
N VAL A 111 21.82 10.75 -7.50
CA VAL A 111 22.13 9.34 -7.20
C VAL A 111 20.89 8.47 -7.37
N PRO A 112 21.04 7.17 -7.63
CA PRO A 112 19.91 6.24 -7.61
C PRO A 112 19.26 6.18 -6.22
N MET A 113 17.95 5.95 -6.19
CA MET A 113 17.15 5.84 -4.98
C MET A 113 16.43 4.50 -4.99
N THR A 114 16.81 3.59 -4.09
CA THR A 114 16.09 2.33 -3.85
C THR A 114 15.06 2.55 -2.77
N PHE A 115 13.82 2.11 -3.02
CA PHE A 115 12.68 2.40 -2.18
C PHE A 115 11.81 1.16 -1.94
N ASN A 116 11.08 1.19 -0.83
CA ASN A 116 9.99 0.29 -0.49
C ASN A 116 8.75 1.10 -0.07
N LEU A 117 7.58 0.69 -0.53
CA LEU A 117 6.29 1.33 -0.27
C LEU A 117 5.42 0.41 0.57
N ARG A 118 4.80 0.98 1.60
CA ARG A 118 3.86 0.26 2.46
C ARG A 118 2.79 1.20 3.00
N ILE A 119 1.71 0.62 3.52
CA ILE A 119 0.62 1.34 4.19
C ILE A 119 0.49 0.72 5.58
N PRO A 120 1.12 1.31 6.62
CA PRO A 120 1.22 0.67 7.94
C PRO A 120 -0.13 0.37 8.59
N GLY A 121 -1.17 1.15 8.27
CA GLY A 121 -2.52 1.00 8.80
C GLY A 121 -3.48 0.15 7.97
N ASP A 122 -3.02 -0.49 6.90
CA ASP A 122 -3.86 -1.32 6.01
C ASP A 122 -4.36 -2.60 6.70
N GLY A 123 -3.64 -3.09 7.71
CA GLY A 123 -3.91 -4.38 8.34
C GLY A 123 -2.82 -5.40 7.99
N SER A 124 -2.87 -6.57 8.61
CA SER A 124 -1.86 -7.63 8.44
C SER A 124 -2.48 -9.02 8.28
N GLY A 125 -3.80 -9.07 8.09
CA GLY A 125 -4.53 -10.30 7.84
C GLY A 125 -4.52 -10.66 6.35
N GLU A 126 -5.30 -11.69 6.03
CA GLU A 126 -5.48 -12.15 4.65
C GLU A 126 -5.92 -10.99 3.71
N PRO A 127 -5.52 -11.04 2.43
CA PRO A 127 -5.95 -10.07 1.44
C PRO A 127 -7.47 -10.01 1.32
N SER A 128 -7.97 -8.79 1.12
CA SER A 128 -9.35 -8.57 0.73
C SER A 128 -9.72 -9.36 -0.52
N VAL A 129 -10.97 -9.81 -0.56
CA VAL A 129 -11.54 -10.59 -1.65
C VAL A 129 -12.50 -9.70 -2.44
N THR A 130 -12.45 -9.80 -3.76
CA THR A 130 -13.38 -9.04 -4.62
C THR A 130 -14.76 -9.70 -4.63
N SER A 131 -15.80 -8.90 -4.89
CA SER A 131 -17.17 -9.41 -5.01
C SER A 131 -17.29 -10.49 -6.09
N PHE A 132 -16.53 -10.38 -7.20
CA PHE A 132 -16.50 -11.40 -8.25
C PHE A 132 -16.02 -12.76 -7.71
N VAL A 133 -14.98 -12.78 -6.87
CA VAL A 133 -14.45 -14.01 -6.29
C VAL A 133 -15.44 -14.58 -5.26
N GLN A 134 -16.04 -13.71 -4.42
CA GLN A 134 -17.04 -14.13 -3.43
C GLN A 134 -18.28 -14.80 -4.05
N LEU A 135 -18.67 -14.41 -5.27
CA LEU A 135 -19.80 -14.99 -5.99
C LEU A 135 -19.45 -16.33 -6.66
N SER A 136 -18.18 -16.56 -6.99
CA SER A 136 -17.73 -17.83 -7.60
C SER A 136 -17.51 -18.96 -6.59
N ASP A 137 -17.28 -18.62 -5.33
CA ASP A 137 -17.06 -19.58 -4.25
C ASP A 137 -18.43 -20.12 -3.76
N ASN A 138 -18.84 -21.29 -4.26
CA ASN A 138 -19.96 -22.08 -3.70
C ASN A 138 -19.63 -22.64 -2.28
N ALA A 139 -18.53 -22.22 -1.68
CA ALA A 139 -17.99 -22.75 -0.44
C ALA A 139 -18.22 -21.79 0.74
N HIS A 140 -19.17 -22.19 1.58
CA HIS A 140 -19.41 -21.76 2.97
C HIS A 140 -19.86 -20.30 3.25
N PRO A 141 -21.10 -20.12 3.79
CA PRO A 141 -21.59 -18.81 4.26
C PRO A 141 -20.80 -18.22 5.45
N SER A 142 -19.87 -18.97 6.05
CA SER A 142 -19.02 -18.49 7.14
C SER A 142 -17.95 -17.48 6.70
N ARG A 143 -17.60 -17.40 5.39
CA ARG A 143 -16.76 -16.32 4.84
C ARG A 143 -17.52 -15.02 4.54
N ARG A 144 -18.85 -15.05 4.52
CA ARG A 144 -19.73 -13.88 4.26
C ARG A 144 -19.96 -13.01 5.49
N LYS A 145 -19.69 -13.53 6.69
CA LYS A 145 -19.53 -12.69 7.89
C LYS A 145 -18.19 -11.99 7.77
N GLY A 146 -18.21 -10.72 7.32
CA GLY A 146 -17.04 -9.87 7.13
C GLY A 146 -16.00 -10.13 8.22
N ALA A 147 -14.79 -10.49 7.80
CA ALA A 147 -13.69 -11.04 8.60
C ALA A 147 -13.81 -10.72 10.11
N GLN A 148 -14.53 -11.55 10.85
CA GLN A 148 -14.60 -11.50 12.32
C GLN A 148 -13.40 -12.24 12.92
N GLY A 149 -12.23 -12.10 12.29
CA GLY A 149 -10.96 -12.45 12.88
C GLY A 149 -10.42 -11.27 13.70
N PRO A 150 -9.59 -11.50 14.73
CA PRO A 150 -8.99 -10.40 15.50
C PRO A 150 -8.06 -9.51 14.65
N VAL A 151 -7.64 -9.97 13.47
CA VAL A 151 -6.68 -9.28 12.60
C VAL A 151 -7.40 -8.64 11.41
N LYS A 152 -7.17 -7.35 11.19
CA LYS A 152 -7.74 -6.60 10.06
C LYS A 152 -7.14 -7.10 8.72
N PRO A 153 -7.97 -7.32 7.68
CA PRO A 153 -7.50 -7.78 6.37
C PRO A 153 -6.62 -6.73 5.69
N THR A 154 -5.82 -7.15 4.71
CA THR A 154 -5.05 -6.24 3.85
C THR A 154 -5.90 -5.82 2.63
N GLU A 155 -6.25 -4.54 2.53
CA GLU A 155 -7.22 -4.01 1.58
C GLU A 155 -6.59 -3.17 0.46
N PHE A 156 -5.32 -2.77 0.60
CA PHE A 156 -4.57 -2.07 -0.43
C PHE A 156 -3.55 -2.95 -1.15
N THR A 157 -3.37 -2.68 -2.45
CA THR A 157 -2.31 -3.28 -3.27
C THR A 157 -1.53 -2.16 -3.96
N ILE A 158 -0.19 -2.23 -3.90
CA ILE A 158 0.71 -1.21 -4.45
C ILE A 158 1.56 -1.83 -5.57
N VAL A 159 1.56 -1.23 -6.76
CA VAL A 159 2.30 -1.72 -7.92
C VAL A 159 3.03 -0.58 -8.64
N PRO A 160 4.37 -0.60 -8.71
CA PRO A 160 5.28 -1.46 -7.95
C PRO A 160 5.36 -1.03 -6.48
N CYS A 161 5.47 -1.98 -5.55
CA CYS A 161 5.66 -1.69 -4.12
C CYS A 161 7.14 -1.46 -3.74
N ARG A 162 8.09 -1.78 -4.62
CA ARG A 162 9.53 -1.59 -4.40
C ARG A 162 10.25 -1.41 -5.72
N GLY A 163 11.43 -0.81 -5.68
CA GLY A 163 12.30 -0.70 -6.86
C GLY A 163 13.41 0.31 -6.66
N THR A 164 14.13 0.60 -7.75
CA THR A 164 15.17 1.63 -7.77
C THR A 164 14.88 2.65 -8.86
N ILE A 165 14.80 3.92 -8.48
CA ILE A 165 14.65 5.05 -9.40
C ILE A 165 16.04 5.62 -9.68
N ARG A 166 16.47 5.59 -10.94
CA ARG A 166 17.72 6.22 -11.38
C ARG A 166 17.77 7.71 -11.02
N SER A 167 18.96 8.30 -11.05
CA SER A 167 19.13 9.75 -10.86
C SER A 167 18.24 10.54 -11.83
N GLN A 168 17.58 11.58 -11.31
CA GLN A 168 16.63 12.42 -12.07
C GLN A 168 15.48 11.62 -12.75
N GLY A 169 15.22 10.39 -12.32
CA GLY A 169 14.19 9.51 -12.86
C GLY A 169 12.86 9.63 -12.14
N PHE A 170 11.85 8.92 -12.64
CA PHE A 170 10.55 8.78 -11.97
C PHE A 170 9.99 7.39 -12.19
N LEU A 171 8.99 7.04 -11.40
CA LEU A 171 8.23 5.81 -11.51
C LEU A 171 6.76 6.07 -11.21
N ASP A 172 5.87 5.57 -12.07
CA ASP A 172 4.43 5.62 -11.85
C ASP A 172 4.02 4.43 -10.96
N ILE A 173 3.27 4.73 -9.91
CA ILE A 173 2.81 3.80 -8.87
C ILE A 173 1.30 3.74 -8.92
N GLN A 174 0.76 2.53 -8.99
CA GLN A 174 -0.66 2.24 -8.88
C GLN A 174 -0.97 1.79 -7.45
N VAL A 175 -2.00 2.38 -6.87
CA VAL A 175 -2.53 2.00 -5.56
C VAL A 175 -3.99 1.60 -5.75
N THR A 176 -4.30 0.34 -5.44
CA THR A 176 -5.63 -0.24 -5.56
C THR A 176 -6.20 -0.46 -4.18
N LEU A 177 -7.43 0.01 -3.93
CA LEU A 177 -8.21 -0.28 -2.74
C LEU A 177 -9.34 -1.26 -3.10
N CYS A 178 -9.41 -2.39 -2.42
CA CYS A 178 -10.56 -3.29 -2.42
C CYS A 178 -11.01 -3.50 -0.98
N SER A 179 -12.09 -2.82 -0.57
CA SER A 179 -12.53 -2.86 0.82
C SER A 179 -13.45 -4.04 1.08
N ASN A 180 -13.26 -4.74 2.20
CA ASN A 180 -14.21 -5.72 2.73
C ASN A 180 -14.78 -5.26 4.09
N THR A 181 -14.65 -3.97 4.41
CA THR A 181 -15.21 -3.36 5.62
C THR A 181 -15.80 -2.00 5.29
N VAL A 182 -17.09 -1.79 5.58
CA VAL A 182 -17.73 -0.48 5.43
C VAL A 182 -17.14 0.48 6.47
N LYS A 183 -16.23 1.37 6.05
CA LYS A 183 -15.55 2.34 6.91
C LYS A 183 -14.99 3.51 6.11
N LYS A 184 -14.53 4.54 6.83
CA LYS A 184 -13.72 5.62 6.28
C LYS A 184 -12.23 5.28 6.41
N TYR A 185 -11.45 5.64 5.40
CA TYR A 185 -10.00 5.47 5.37
C TYR A 185 -9.33 6.84 5.42
N GLU A 186 -8.37 6.96 6.33
CA GLU A 186 -7.42 8.06 6.41
C GLU A 186 -6.08 7.45 6.81
N LEU A 187 -5.27 7.10 5.80
CA LEU A 187 -4.04 6.32 5.95
C LEU A 187 -2.89 7.00 5.19
N ALA A 188 -1.66 6.51 5.36
CA ALA A 188 -0.49 7.01 4.65
C ALA A 188 0.18 5.90 3.84
N LEU A 189 0.46 6.18 2.57
CA LEU A 189 1.45 5.44 1.77
C LEU A 189 2.82 5.99 2.13
N VAL A 190 3.62 5.21 2.86
CA VAL A 190 4.95 5.62 3.31
C VAL A 190 6.04 5.09 2.39
N VAL A 191 7.12 5.87 2.26
CA VAL A 191 8.31 5.55 1.47
C VAL A 191 9.46 5.28 2.43
N ASP A 192 9.90 4.03 2.48
CA ASP A 192 11.17 3.65 3.09
C ASP A 192 12.27 3.74 2.02
N VAL A 193 13.47 4.18 2.40
CA VAL A 193 14.61 4.38 1.49
C VAL A 193 15.84 3.65 2.03
N ASP A 194 16.38 2.75 1.24
CA ASP A 194 17.50 1.90 1.62
C ASP A 194 18.73 2.74 1.99
N GLY A 195 19.32 2.47 3.16
CA GLY A 195 20.48 3.19 3.68
C GLY A 195 20.19 4.60 4.18
N VAL A 196 18.92 5.02 4.19
CA VAL A 196 18.49 6.35 4.66
C VAL A 196 17.55 6.21 5.86
N GLY A 197 16.47 5.43 5.74
CA GLY A 197 15.53 5.21 6.84
C GLY A 197 14.15 4.74 6.40
N GLU A 198 13.30 4.49 7.39
CA GLU A 198 11.88 4.15 7.22
C GLU A 198 11.00 5.41 7.31
N GLU A 199 9.86 5.40 6.61
CA GLU A 199 8.86 6.49 6.63
C GLU A 199 9.42 7.88 6.31
N VAL A 200 10.40 7.95 5.39
CA VAL A 200 11.09 9.19 5.00
C VAL A 200 10.14 10.19 4.33
N LEU A 201 9.12 9.69 3.63
CA LEU A 201 8.04 10.49 3.04
C LEU A 201 6.72 9.74 3.17
N ALA A 202 5.63 10.49 3.30
CA ALA A 202 4.28 9.94 3.35
C ALA A 202 3.35 10.64 2.36
N LEU A 203 2.46 9.88 1.73
CA LEU A 203 1.37 10.37 0.88
C LEU A 203 0.01 9.99 1.49
N LEU A 204 -0.83 10.99 1.74
CA LEU A 204 -2.15 10.78 2.34
C LEU A 204 -3.09 10.01 1.40
N LEU A 205 -3.75 8.99 1.94
CA LEU A 205 -4.78 8.18 1.29
C LEU A 205 -6.12 8.40 1.98
N THR A 206 -7.16 8.75 1.22
CA THR A 206 -8.53 8.91 1.74
C THR A 206 -9.56 8.17 0.92
N ALA A 207 -10.52 7.53 1.58
CA ALA A 207 -11.61 6.80 0.94
C ALA A 207 -12.81 6.64 1.88
N ARG A 208 -13.99 6.35 1.33
CA ARG A 208 -15.13 5.80 2.08
C ARG A 208 -15.61 4.53 1.38
N CYS A 209 -15.58 3.41 2.10
CA CYS A 209 -16.24 2.20 1.62
C CYS A 209 -17.74 2.30 1.92
N VAL A 210 -18.57 2.10 0.91
CA VAL A 210 -20.03 2.18 0.98
C VAL A 210 -20.67 0.97 0.31
N VAL A 211 -21.88 0.63 0.72
CA VAL A 211 -22.73 -0.35 0.03
C VAL A 211 -23.85 0.44 -0.64
N PRO A 212 -24.02 0.35 -1.97
CA PRO A 212 -25.10 1.06 -2.64
C PRO A 212 -26.46 0.50 -2.23
N LEU A 213 -27.41 1.39 -1.98
CA LEU A 213 -28.78 1.01 -1.67
C LEU A 213 -29.48 0.56 -2.96
N LEU A 214 -29.90 -0.70 -3.00
CA LEU A 214 -30.69 -1.27 -4.09
C LEU A 214 -32.18 -1.11 -3.81
N GLN A 215 -32.96 -0.87 -4.85
CA GLN A 215 -34.42 -0.76 -4.77
C GLN A 215 -35.09 -1.89 -5.52
N VAL A 216 -36.24 -2.34 -5.02
CA VAL A 216 -37.12 -3.26 -5.75
C VAL A 216 -38.15 -2.41 -6.49
N LEU A 217 -38.23 -2.55 -7.81
CA LEU A 217 -39.17 -1.75 -8.63
C LEU A 217 -40.64 -2.05 -8.28
N ASN A 218 -40.95 -3.33 -8.09
CA ASN A 218 -42.28 -3.81 -7.71
C ASN A 218 -42.14 -4.69 -6.45
N PRO A 219 -42.33 -4.13 -5.24
CA PRO A 219 -42.07 -4.85 -3.99
C PRO A 219 -43.11 -5.92 -3.67
N VAL A 220 -44.19 -6.02 -4.44
CA VAL A 220 -45.25 -7.02 -4.28
C VAL A 220 -45.29 -7.89 -5.54
N MET A 221 -45.18 -9.21 -5.35
CA MET A 221 -45.22 -10.19 -6.42
C MET A 221 -46.47 -11.06 -6.27
N THR A 222 -47.41 -10.94 -7.22
CA THR A 222 -48.69 -11.66 -7.16
C THR A 222 -48.71 -12.84 -8.13
N PHE A 223 -48.68 -14.07 -7.59
CA PHE A 223 -48.72 -15.30 -8.37
C PHE A 223 -50.14 -15.79 -8.72
N GLY A 224 -51.18 -15.22 -8.11
CA GLY A 224 -52.56 -15.55 -8.40
C GLY A 224 -52.94 -16.97 -7.98
N ARG A 225 -53.49 -17.78 -8.89
CA ARG A 225 -53.92 -19.16 -8.61
C ARG A 225 -52.77 -20.14 -8.87
N CYS A 226 -52.24 -20.73 -7.80
CA CYS A 226 -51.18 -21.73 -7.85
C CYS A 226 -51.71 -23.15 -7.57
N PHE A 227 -51.17 -24.15 -8.27
CA PHE A 227 -51.37 -25.56 -7.95
C PHE A 227 -50.37 -26.00 -6.88
N LEU A 228 -50.81 -26.90 -5.99
CA LEU A 228 -49.94 -27.51 -4.98
C LEU A 228 -48.75 -28.19 -5.64
N LYS A 229 -47.56 -27.99 -5.06
CA LYS A 229 -46.30 -28.65 -5.47
C LYS A 229 -45.94 -28.39 -6.94
N TYR A 230 -46.42 -27.29 -7.51
CA TYR A 230 -46.04 -26.84 -8.83
C TYR A 230 -45.23 -25.53 -8.71
N PRO A 231 -44.02 -25.46 -9.28
CA PRO A 231 -43.19 -24.27 -9.20
C PRO A 231 -43.67 -23.20 -10.19
N TYR A 232 -43.86 -21.99 -9.69
CA TYR A 232 -44.17 -20.81 -10.48
C TYR A 232 -43.00 -19.84 -10.43
N GLN A 233 -42.56 -19.35 -11.60
CA GLN A 233 -41.45 -18.41 -11.69
C GLN A 233 -41.94 -17.02 -12.11
N GLN A 234 -41.45 -15.99 -11.43
CA GLN A 234 -41.65 -14.59 -11.81
C GLN A 234 -40.35 -13.81 -11.60
N MET A 235 -40.20 -12.69 -12.31
CA MET A 235 -38.98 -11.86 -12.27
C MET A 235 -39.15 -10.69 -11.30
N LEU A 236 -38.21 -10.55 -10.38
CA LEU A 236 -38.07 -9.40 -9.50
C LEU A 236 -37.07 -8.42 -10.12
N THR A 237 -37.49 -7.17 -10.37
CA THR A 237 -36.57 -6.15 -10.89
C THR A 237 -35.90 -5.41 -9.73
N LEU A 238 -34.58 -5.62 -9.59
CA LEU A 238 -33.73 -4.82 -8.71
C LEU A 238 -33.13 -3.66 -9.50
N VAL A 239 -33.09 -2.48 -8.88
CA VAL A 239 -32.61 -1.23 -9.48
C VAL A 239 -31.48 -0.67 -8.61
N ASN A 240 -30.35 -0.36 -9.24
CA ASN A 240 -29.25 0.38 -8.64
C ASN A 240 -29.20 1.79 -9.22
N ASP A 241 -29.75 2.74 -8.47
CA ASP A 241 -29.71 4.16 -8.84
C ASP A 241 -28.39 4.84 -8.46
N SER A 242 -27.44 4.15 -7.82
CA SER A 242 -26.16 4.75 -7.46
C SER A 242 -25.17 4.80 -8.62
N ASP A 243 -24.14 5.64 -8.48
CA ASP A 243 -22.99 5.69 -9.40
C ASP A 243 -21.94 4.61 -9.11
N LEU A 244 -22.22 3.70 -8.17
CA LEU A 244 -21.31 2.65 -7.73
C LEU A 244 -21.90 1.27 -8.04
N PRO A 245 -21.07 0.27 -8.37
CA PRO A 245 -21.56 -1.09 -8.56
C PRO A 245 -22.00 -1.66 -7.22
N GLY A 246 -23.02 -2.53 -7.23
CA GLY A 246 -23.51 -3.23 -6.05
C GLY A 246 -23.48 -4.74 -6.22
N CYS A 247 -23.68 -5.43 -5.10
CA CYS A 247 -24.01 -6.85 -5.10
C CYS A 247 -25.36 -7.02 -4.42
N TYR A 248 -26.12 -8.02 -4.89
CA TYR A 248 -27.34 -8.46 -4.22
C TYR A 248 -27.19 -9.92 -3.82
N GLU A 249 -27.89 -10.28 -2.75
CA GLU A 249 -28.10 -11.65 -2.30
C GLU A 249 -29.57 -11.80 -1.90
N VAL A 250 -30.24 -12.78 -2.49
CA VAL A 250 -31.56 -13.25 -2.10
C VAL A 250 -31.36 -14.17 -0.91
N LEU A 251 -31.86 -13.76 0.25
CA LEU A 251 -31.74 -14.54 1.46
C LEU A 251 -32.58 -15.82 1.37
N PRO A 252 -32.04 -16.98 1.78
CA PRO A 252 -32.82 -18.21 1.83
C PRO A 252 -33.98 -18.04 2.82
N GLN A 253 -35.08 -18.74 2.56
CA GLN A 253 -36.20 -18.81 3.49
C GLN A 253 -35.73 -19.40 4.83
N GLU A 254 -35.96 -18.67 5.91
CA GLU A 254 -35.70 -19.17 7.27
C GLU A 254 -36.77 -20.22 7.60
N ARG A 255 -36.34 -21.43 7.96
CA ARG A 255 -37.24 -22.54 8.32
C ARG A 255 -37.26 -22.69 9.83
N GLU A 256 -38.44 -22.64 10.42
CA GLU A 256 -38.63 -23.12 11.79
C GLU A 256 -38.81 -24.64 11.75
N GLU A 257 -38.02 -25.39 12.53
CA GLU A 257 -38.01 -26.86 12.48
C GLU A 257 -39.35 -27.51 12.90
N GLU A 258 -40.25 -26.73 13.51
CA GLU A 258 -41.52 -27.18 14.09
C GLU A 258 -42.76 -26.80 13.24
N GLU A 259 -42.61 -25.96 12.21
CA GLU A 259 -43.73 -25.51 11.36
C GLU A 259 -43.48 -25.79 9.86
N GLU A 260 -44.43 -26.44 9.19
CA GLU A 260 -44.38 -26.59 7.73
C GLU A 260 -44.82 -25.28 7.06
N ASP A 261 -43.87 -24.59 6.42
CA ASP A 261 -44.14 -23.39 5.63
C ASP A 261 -45.22 -23.67 4.56
N ALA A 262 -46.27 -22.85 4.54
CA ALA A 262 -47.35 -22.98 3.57
C ALA A 262 -46.90 -22.73 2.11
N VAL A 263 -45.81 -21.97 1.95
CA VAL A 263 -45.23 -21.57 0.66
C VAL A 263 -43.70 -21.67 0.75
N TRP A 264 -43.09 -22.27 -0.25
CA TRP A 264 -41.63 -22.27 -0.40
C TRP A 264 -41.21 -21.29 -1.49
N TYR A 265 -40.14 -20.54 -1.22
CA TYR A 265 -39.51 -19.72 -2.23
C TYR A 265 -38.02 -20.04 -2.43
N SER A 266 -37.56 -19.81 -3.65
CA SER A 266 -36.14 -19.91 -3.99
C SER A 266 -35.82 -19.03 -5.19
N SER A 267 -34.53 -18.77 -5.42
CA SER A 267 -34.04 -18.15 -6.65
C SER A 267 -32.95 -19.01 -7.25
N PRO A 268 -33.02 -19.36 -8.55
CA PRO A 268 -31.92 -20.05 -9.23
C PRO A 268 -30.70 -19.13 -9.45
N MET A 269 -30.86 -17.81 -9.27
CA MET A 269 -29.79 -16.82 -9.32
C MET A 269 -29.81 -15.97 -8.04
N PRO A 270 -29.51 -16.57 -6.87
CA PRO A 270 -29.72 -15.93 -5.57
C PRO A 270 -28.69 -14.85 -5.27
N HIS A 271 -27.72 -14.60 -6.13
CA HIS A 271 -26.74 -13.54 -5.95
C HIS A 271 -26.24 -13.03 -7.29
N GLY A 272 -25.74 -11.79 -7.32
CA GLY A 272 -25.18 -11.22 -8.53
C GLY A 272 -24.62 -9.82 -8.32
N ILE A 273 -24.02 -9.29 -9.38
CA ILE A 273 -23.53 -7.91 -9.44
C ILE A 273 -24.53 -7.08 -10.24
N ILE A 274 -24.84 -5.90 -9.72
CA ILE A 274 -25.63 -4.88 -10.40
C ILE A 274 -24.76 -3.67 -10.69
N GLN A 275 -24.70 -3.26 -11.96
CA GLN A 275 -23.85 -2.16 -12.39
C GLN A 275 -24.40 -0.80 -11.91
N PRO A 276 -23.60 0.27 -11.91
CA PRO A 276 -24.11 1.62 -11.67
C PRO A 276 -25.25 1.97 -12.63
N ARG A 277 -26.26 2.70 -12.14
CA ARG A 277 -27.38 3.21 -12.96
C ARG A 277 -28.02 2.13 -13.84
N SER A 278 -28.24 0.95 -13.26
CA SER A 278 -28.73 -0.21 -14.00
C SER A 278 -29.80 -0.97 -13.22
N SER A 279 -30.52 -1.86 -13.89
CA SER A 279 -31.43 -2.81 -13.27
C SER A 279 -31.07 -4.24 -13.67
N VAL A 280 -31.42 -5.20 -12.81
CA VAL A 280 -31.30 -6.64 -13.08
C VAL A 280 -32.61 -7.34 -12.75
N GLU A 281 -32.97 -8.33 -13.56
CA GLU A 281 -34.11 -9.20 -13.30
C GLU A 281 -33.61 -10.45 -12.57
N VAL A 282 -34.14 -10.67 -11.36
CA VAL A 282 -33.82 -11.83 -10.53
C VAL A 282 -34.99 -12.82 -10.61
N PRO A 283 -34.80 -14.03 -11.13
CA PRO A 283 -35.85 -15.04 -11.15
C PRO A 283 -36.17 -15.51 -9.73
N PHE A 284 -37.45 -15.57 -9.40
CA PHE A 284 -37.96 -16.04 -8.12
C PHE A 284 -38.98 -17.16 -8.37
N THR A 285 -38.79 -18.29 -7.71
CA THR A 285 -39.61 -19.49 -7.85
C THR A 285 -40.39 -19.70 -6.57
N LEU A 286 -41.71 -19.81 -6.68
CA LEU A 286 -42.65 -20.06 -5.60
C LEU A 286 -43.31 -21.43 -5.78
N GLU A 287 -43.43 -22.19 -4.70
CA GLU A 287 -44.13 -23.47 -4.66
C GLU A 287 -45.07 -23.53 -3.45
N ALA A 288 -46.38 -23.66 -3.68
CA ALA A 288 -47.37 -23.79 -2.61
C ALA A 288 -47.37 -25.22 -2.03
N GLN A 289 -47.21 -25.34 -0.72
CA GLN A 289 -47.24 -26.62 0.01
C GLN A 289 -48.63 -26.95 0.55
N VAL A 290 -49.40 -25.94 0.94
CA VAL A 290 -50.73 -26.09 1.57
C VAL A 290 -51.78 -25.29 0.82
N VAL A 291 -53.02 -25.79 0.76
CA VAL A 291 -54.15 -25.07 0.13
C VAL A 291 -54.61 -23.94 1.05
N GLY A 292 -54.84 -22.76 0.48
CA GLY A 292 -55.34 -21.61 1.23
C GLY A 292 -55.01 -20.31 0.51
N GLU A 293 -55.47 -19.21 1.09
CA GLU A 293 -54.97 -17.87 0.77
C GLU A 293 -53.82 -17.59 1.73
N HIS A 294 -52.64 -17.31 1.18
CA HIS A 294 -51.40 -17.10 1.93
C HIS A 294 -50.78 -15.76 1.52
N ASP A 295 -50.37 -14.97 2.49
CA ASP A 295 -49.63 -13.71 2.33
C ASP A 295 -48.30 -13.88 3.09
N THR A 296 -47.19 -13.90 2.35
CA THR A 296 -45.84 -14.25 2.82
C THR A 296 -44.82 -13.25 2.34
#